data_AF-A0A662I3B5-F1
#
_entry.id   AF-A0A662I3B5-F1
#
_cell.length_a   1.000
_cell.length_b   1.000
_cell.length_c   1.000
_cell.angle_alpha   90.00
_cell.angle_beta   90.00
_cell.angle_gamma   90.00
#
_symmetry.space_group_name_H-M   'P 1'
#
loop_
_entity.id
_entity.type
_entity.pdbx_description
1 polymer ?
#
loop_
_entity_poly.entity_id
_entity_poly.type
_entity_poly.pdbx_seq_one_letter_code
_entity_poly.pdbx_strand_id
1 'polypeptide(L)'
;MWKSGILSRPVLTFRKGTSIYPFKALSSGFCPLTKMRKVTVKFCSTTKFSDELKDIAKALDEGYRLYRGFSETFCTDFEYYLEDVASEDELEKVSPGGADVTVYAVPDETYVPEDRDYYIPLKQLTASAGEPTQMINYSTLQRGSRNPYILFNLALNIYGKAGGKAWGIAGKLEGDVHIGVDIAGNYAVAALLTDPGRPEVTWE
;
A
#
# COMPACT_ATOMS: atom_id res chain seq x y z
N MET A 1 16.69 39.06 13.58
CA MET A 1 17.74 38.38 12.79
C MET A 1 17.15 37.08 12.28
N TRP A 2 16.84 36.97 10.99
CA TRP A 2 16.23 35.76 10.41
C TRP A 2 17.33 34.73 10.14
N LYS A 3 17.22 33.54 10.74
CA LYS A 3 18.07 32.41 10.38
C LYS A 3 17.42 31.69 9.21
N SER A 4 18.06 31.72 8.04
CA SER A 4 17.74 30.85 6.92
C SER A 4 18.68 29.66 6.90
N GLY A 5 18.21 28.52 6.38
CA GLY A 5 18.99 27.28 6.29
C GLY A 5 18.32 26.27 5.37
N ILE A 6 19.10 25.31 4.87
CA ILE A 6 18.62 24.20 4.05
C ILE A 6 18.76 22.93 4.89
N LEU A 7 17.66 22.21 5.09
CA LEU A 7 17.71 20.91 5.73
C LEU A 7 18.38 19.90 4.80
N SER A 8 19.28 19.09 5.36
CA SER A 8 19.87 17.98 4.62
C SER A 8 18.81 16.96 4.23
N ARG A 9 19.03 16.27 3.10
CA ARG A 9 18.12 15.20 2.68
C ARG A 9 18.18 14.05 3.70
N PRO A 10 17.03 13.52 4.15
CA PRO A 10 17.01 12.40 5.08
C PRO A 10 17.61 11.16 4.41
N VAL A 11 18.45 10.45 5.15
CA VAL A 11 19.00 9.15 4.74
C VAL A 11 18.05 8.06 5.22
N LEU A 12 17.60 7.22 4.30
CA LEU A 12 16.72 6.10 4.60
C LEU A 12 17.54 4.85 4.87
N THR A 13 17.10 4.06 5.84
CA THR A 13 17.67 2.75 6.18
C THR A 13 16.79 1.63 5.63
N PHE A 14 17.46 0.63 5.06
CA PHE A 14 16.90 -0.60 4.51
C PHE A 14 17.62 -1.77 5.18
N ARG A 15 17.16 -2.99 4.92
CA ARG A 15 17.82 -4.18 5.50
C ARG A 15 19.27 -4.35 5.02
N LYS A 16 19.56 -4.00 3.76
CA LYS A 16 20.91 -4.15 3.16
C LYS A 16 21.54 -2.81 2.76
N GLY A 17 21.41 -1.79 3.60
CA GLY A 17 22.15 -0.53 3.45
C GLY A 17 21.28 0.71 3.59
N THR A 18 21.80 1.84 3.11
CA THR A 18 21.15 3.14 3.21
C THR A 18 21.09 3.85 1.87
N SER A 19 20.06 4.67 1.66
CA SER A 19 19.87 5.43 0.42
C SER A 19 19.01 6.66 0.68
N ILE A 20 19.21 7.71 -0.14
CA ILE A 20 18.31 8.86 -0.20
C ILE A 20 17.20 8.69 -1.26
N TYR A 21 17.21 7.57 -2.01
CA TYR A 21 16.28 7.27 -3.09
C TYR A 21 15.62 5.90 -2.87
N PRO A 22 14.39 5.85 -2.34
CA PRO A 22 13.75 4.59 -1.95
C PRO A 22 13.48 3.64 -3.11
N PHE A 23 12.94 4.16 -4.23
CA PHE A 23 12.73 3.35 -5.44
C PHE A 23 14.03 2.66 -5.89
N LYS A 24 15.10 3.45 -6.07
CA LYS A 24 16.38 2.93 -6.54
C LYS A 24 16.97 1.90 -5.57
N ALA A 25 16.82 2.10 -4.26
CA ALA A 25 17.33 1.17 -3.26
C ALA A 25 16.62 -0.20 -3.35
N LEU A 26 15.28 -0.20 -3.31
CA LEU A 26 14.50 -1.44 -3.39
C LEU A 26 14.70 -2.15 -4.73
N SER A 27 14.67 -1.41 -5.85
CA SER A 27 14.96 -1.98 -7.18
C SER A 27 16.40 -2.46 -7.34
N SER A 28 17.33 -2.07 -6.44
CA SER A 28 18.71 -2.56 -6.42
C SER A 28 18.92 -3.68 -5.40
N GLY A 29 17.84 -4.23 -4.84
CA GLY A 29 17.90 -5.39 -3.95
C GLY A 29 18.30 -5.05 -2.51
N PHE A 30 18.13 -3.80 -2.06
CA PHE A 30 18.41 -3.42 -0.66
C PHE A 30 17.48 -4.13 0.34
N CYS A 31 16.36 -4.66 -0.17
CA CYS A 31 15.25 -5.28 0.57
C CYS A 31 14.59 -4.33 1.59
N PRO A 32 13.31 -4.56 1.90
CA PRO A 32 12.59 -3.83 2.94
C PRO A 32 13.25 -3.96 4.31
N LEU A 33 13.09 -2.93 5.15
CA LEU A 33 13.56 -2.93 6.54
C LEU A 33 13.03 -4.13 7.33
N THR A 34 11.72 -4.39 7.26
CA THR A 34 11.10 -5.59 7.85
C THR A 34 10.78 -6.55 6.72
N LYS A 35 11.43 -7.72 6.68
CA LYS A 35 11.16 -8.73 5.66
C LYS A 35 9.94 -9.57 6.05
N MET A 36 8.94 -9.60 5.20
CA MET A 36 7.81 -10.53 5.29
C MET A 36 8.15 -11.84 4.56
N ARG A 37 7.65 -12.98 5.07
CA ARG A 37 7.83 -14.27 4.39
C ARG A 37 7.05 -14.29 3.09
N LYS A 38 5.77 -13.92 3.16
CA LYS A 38 4.82 -13.96 2.07
C LYS A 38 3.81 -12.82 2.24
N VAL A 39 3.27 -12.34 1.14
CA VAL A 39 2.11 -11.46 1.08
C VAL A 39 1.09 -12.09 0.12
N THR A 40 -0.11 -12.33 0.60
CA THR A 40 -1.25 -12.79 -0.22
C THR A 40 -2.16 -11.61 -0.54
N VAL A 41 -2.56 -11.48 -1.82
CA VAL A 41 -3.41 -10.38 -2.28
C VAL A 41 -4.62 -10.92 -3.03
N LYS A 42 -5.82 -10.48 -2.65
CA LYS A 42 -7.01 -10.73 -3.44
C LYS A 42 -7.31 -9.53 -4.33
N PHE A 43 -7.50 -9.73 -5.62
CA PHE A 43 -7.86 -8.70 -6.58
C PHE A 43 -9.31 -8.89 -7.02
N CYS A 44 -10.13 -7.86 -6.84
CA CYS A 44 -11.57 -7.89 -7.11
C CYS A 44 -11.97 -6.83 -8.13
N SER A 45 -12.68 -7.21 -9.18
CA SER A 45 -13.29 -6.28 -10.14
C SER A 45 -14.64 -6.76 -10.63
N THR A 46 -15.34 -5.89 -11.33
CA THR A 46 -16.42 -6.33 -12.21
C THR A 46 -15.85 -7.07 -13.41
N THR A 47 -16.58 -8.05 -13.96
CA THR A 47 -16.23 -8.76 -15.20
C THR A 47 -15.77 -7.85 -16.35
N LYS A 48 -16.32 -6.63 -16.45
CA LYS A 48 -15.93 -5.61 -17.46
C LYS A 48 -14.46 -5.19 -17.41
N PHE A 49 -13.82 -5.25 -16.24
CA PHE A 49 -12.44 -4.79 -15.99
C PHE A 49 -11.52 -5.91 -15.48
N SER A 50 -11.96 -7.17 -15.63
CA SER A 50 -11.21 -8.36 -15.18
C SER A 50 -9.85 -8.47 -15.89
N ASP A 51 -9.83 -8.25 -17.21
CA ASP A 51 -8.61 -8.36 -18.01
C ASP A 51 -7.58 -7.30 -17.61
N GLU A 52 -7.99 -6.04 -17.42
CA GLU A 52 -7.07 -4.98 -16.99
C GLU A 52 -6.56 -5.19 -15.56
N LEU A 53 -7.41 -5.69 -14.66
CA LEU A 53 -6.99 -6.02 -13.30
C LEU A 53 -6.01 -7.19 -13.29
N LYS A 54 -6.24 -8.21 -14.12
CA LYS A 54 -5.32 -9.33 -14.32
C LYS A 54 -3.98 -8.88 -14.88
N ASP A 55 -3.97 -7.96 -15.83
CA ASP A 55 -2.73 -7.37 -16.37
C ASP A 55 -1.95 -6.63 -15.28
N ILE A 56 -2.64 -5.91 -14.38
CA ILE A 56 -2.02 -5.26 -13.23
C ILE A 56 -1.44 -6.30 -12.26
N ALA A 57 -2.21 -7.32 -11.88
CA ALA A 57 -1.78 -8.35 -10.95
C ALA A 57 -0.53 -9.09 -11.48
N LYS A 58 -0.54 -9.43 -12.77
CA LYS A 58 0.60 -10.04 -13.45
C LYS A 58 1.81 -9.11 -13.49
N ALA A 59 1.63 -7.84 -13.86
CA ALA A 59 2.72 -6.86 -13.87
C ALA A 59 3.26 -6.53 -12.47
N LEU A 60 2.44 -6.66 -11.43
CA LEU A 60 2.87 -6.56 -10.04
C LEU A 60 3.78 -7.73 -9.65
N ASP A 61 3.44 -8.94 -10.07
CA ASP A 61 4.20 -10.16 -9.79
C ASP A 61 5.51 -10.23 -10.61
N GLU A 62 5.40 -10.18 -11.93
CA GLU A 62 6.51 -10.38 -12.88
C GLU A 62 7.37 -9.12 -13.08
N GLY A 63 6.81 -7.95 -12.80
CA GLY A 63 7.44 -6.66 -13.06
C GLY A 63 7.15 -6.09 -14.45
N TYR A 64 7.54 -4.83 -14.63
CA TYR A 64 7.47 -4.12 -15.90
C TYR A 64 8.54 -3.03 -15.97
N ARG A 65 9.38 -3.06 -17.01
CA ARG A 65 10.49 -2.11 -17.24
C ARG A 65 11.40 -1.96 -16.00
N LEU A 66 11.31 -0.82 -15.31
CA LEU A 66 12.16 -0.49 -14.15
C LEU A 66 11.67 -1.13 -12.85
N TYR A 67 10.40 -1.53 -12.79
CA TYR A 67 9.85 -2.26 -11.66
C TYR A 67 10.08 -3.75 -11.88
N ARG A 68 10.69 -4.44 -10.91
CA ARG A 68 11.20 -5.80 -11.07
C ARG A 68 10.25 -6.90 -10.59
N GLY A 69 9.02 -6.53 -10.28
CA GLY A 69 8.07 -7.46 -9.67
C GLY A 69 8.15 -7.44 -8.15
N PHE A 70 7.10 -7.92 -7.51
CA PHE A 70 6.87 -7.75 -6.08
C PHE A 70 7.91 -8.54 -5.30
N SER A 71 8.11 -9.80 -5.69
CA SER A 71 9.01 -10.71 -5.01
C SER A 71 10.47 -10.25 -5.04
N GLU A 72 10.92 -9.73 -6.18
CA GLU A 72 12.28 -9.20 -6.29
C GLU A 72 12.44 -7.86 -5.54
N THR A 73 11.47 -6.95 -5.68
CA THR A 73 11.55 -5.61 -5.09
C THR A 73 11.47 -5.65 -3.56
N PHE A 74 10.62 -6.51 -3.00
CA PHE A 74 10.35 -6.60 -1.57
C PHE A 74 11.01 -7.81 -0.89
N CYS A 75 11.71 -8.66 -1.64
CA CYS A 75 12.35 -9.87 -1.12
C CYS A 75 11.36 -10.76 -0.33
N THR A 76 10.12 -10.87 -0.80
CA THR A 76 8.98 -11.48 -0.10
C THR A 76 8.15 -12.27 -1.10
N ASP A 77 7.71 -13.47 -0.76
CA ASP A 77 6.89 -14.27 -1.68
C ASP A 77 5.56 -13.54 -1.96
N PHE A 78 5.16 -13.47 -3.21
CA PHE A 78 3.90 -12.85 -3.62
C PHE A 78 2.94 -13.92 -4.14
N GLU A 79 1.73 -13.96 -3.61
CA GLU A 79 0.65 -14.79 -4.15
C GLU A 79 -0.59 -13.93 -4.32
N TYR A 80 -1.33 -14.17 -5.41
CA TYR A 80 -2.55 -13.45 -5.65
C TYR A 80 -3.67 -14.30 -6.22
N TYR A 81 -4.89 -13.86 -5.97
CA TYR A 81 -6.12 -14.45 -6.49
C TYR A 81 -6.95 -13.38 -7.19
N LEU A 82 -7.70 -13.78 -8.20
CA LEU A 82 -8.63 -12.91 -8.92
C LEU A 82 -10.06 -13.35 -8.58
N GLU A 83 -10.93 -12.39 -8.27
CA GLU A 83 -12.34 -12.61 -8.00
C GLU A 83 -13.17 -11.59 -8.79
N ASP A 84 -13.96 -12.06 -9.74
CA ASP A 84 -14.79 -11.20 -10.57
C ASP A 84 -16.25 -11.27 -10.12
N VAL A 85 -16.91 -10.11 -10.11
CA VAL A 85 -18.36 -9.98 -9.83
C VAL A 85 -19.11 -9.43 -11.05
N ALA A 86 -20.42 -9.62 -11.10
CA ALA A 86 -21.20 -9.20 -12.27
C ALA A 86 -21.32 -7.67 -12.36
N SER A 87 -21.39 -6.97 -11.23
CA SER A 87 -21.57 -5.52 -11.14
C SER A 87 -20.89 -4.91 -9.92
N GLU A 88 -20.77 -3.58 -9.91
CA GLU A 88 -20.17 -2.82 -8.81
C GLU A 88 -20.92 -3.04 -7.49
N ASP A 89 -22.26 -3.17 -7.54
CA ASP A 89 -23.12 -3.43 -6.37
C ASP A 89 -22.85 -4.82 -5.73
N GLU A 90 -22.15 -5.71 -6.43
CA GLU A 90 -21.75 -7.01 -5.90
C GLU A 90 -20.35 -7.01 -5.28
N LEU A 91 -19.54 -5.96 -5.48
CA LEU A 91 -18.21 -5.86 -4.86
C LEU A 91 -18.30 -5.86 -3.32
N GLU A 92 -19.37 -5.30 -2.76
CA GLU A 92 -19.63 -5.30 -1.31
C GLU A 92 -20.04 -6.68 -0.77
N LYS A 93 -20.37 -7.63 -1.65
CA LYS A 93 -20.73 -9.01 -1.27
C LYS A 93 -19.55 -9.95 -1.33
N VAL A 94 -18.43 -9.50 -1.90
CA VAL A 94 -17.18 -10.24 -1.92
C VAL A 94 -16.77 -10.53 -0.48
N SER A 95 -16.65 -11.81 -0.13
CA SER A 95 -16.33 -12.21 1.24
C SER A 95 -15.01 -11.58 1.64
N PRO A 96 -14.96 -10.81 2.74
CA PRO A 96 -13.69 -10.46 3.33
C PRO A 96 -13.02 -11.73 3.89
N GLY A 97 -11.70 -11.75 3.92
CA GLY A 97 -10.87 -12.83 4.43
C GLY A 97 -10.12 -13.61 3.35
N GLY A 98 -9.02 -14.24 3.77
CA GLY A 98 -8.21 -15.14 2.93
C GLY A 98 -7.00 -14.47 2.26
N ALA A 99 -6.81 -13.16 2.44
CA ALA A 99 -5.64 -12.43 1.97
C ALA A 99 -5.11 -11.47 3.05
N ASP A 100 -3.84 -11.05 2.92
CA ASP A 100 -3.26 -9.99 3.74
C ASP A 100 -3.77 -8.61 3.31
N VAL A 101 -4.14 -8.46 2.04
CA VAL A 101 -4.71 -7.24 1.45
C VAL A 101 -5.72 -7.60 0.35
N THR A 102 -6.89 -6.97 0.34
CA THR A 102 -7.79 -6.99 -0.83
C THR A 102 -7.67 -5.72 -1.65
N VAL A 103 -7.54 -5.86 -2.96
CA VAL A 103 -7.48 -4.79 -3.95
C VAL A 103 -8.79 -4.74 -4.71
N TYR A 104 -9.53 -3.63 -4.65
CA TYR A 104 -10.76 -3.47 -5.42
C TYR A 104 -10.56 -2.50 -6.60
N ALA A 105 -11.04 -2.91 -7.76
CA ALA A 105 -11.23 -2.04 -8.91
C ALA A 105 -12.56 -1.31 -8.79
N VAL A 106 -12.53 0.02 -8.72
CA VAL A 106 -13.72 0.86 -8.53
C VAL A 106 -13.84 1.92 -9.63
N PRO A 107 -15.06 2.42 -9.92
CA PRO A 107 -15.23 3.56 -10.79
C PRO A 107 -14.48 4.79 -10.27
N ASP A 108 -14.00 5.66 -11.17
CA ASP A 108 -13.50 6.96 -10.74
C ASP A 108 -14.64 7.81 -10.16
N GLU A 109 -14.38 8.52 -9.06
CA GLU A 109 -15.35 9.36 -8.33
C GLU A 109 -16.15 10.30 -9.25
N THR A 110 -15.53 10.81 -10.32
CA THR A 110 -16.18 11.69 -11.30
C THR A 110 -17.30 11.05 -12.11
N TYR A 111 -17.38 9.71 -12.13
CA TYR A 111 -18.40 8.95 -12.85
C TYR A 111 -19.42 8.30 -11.92
N VAL A 112 -19.29 8.49 -10.61
CA VAL A 112 -20.26 7.99 -9.65
C VAL A 112 -21.34 9.06 -9.44
N PRO A 113 -22.64 8.69 -9.46
CA PRO A 113 -23.71 9.61 -9.05
C PRO A 113 -23.39 10.27 -7.69
N GLU A 114 -23.76 11.54 -7.49
CA GLU A 114 -23.46 12.27 -6.23
C GLU A 114 -24.00 11.57 -4.96
N ASP A 115 -24.98 10.67 -5.11
CA ASP A 115 -25.60 9.88 -4.05
C ASP A 115 -25.04 8.46 -3.89
N ARG A 116 -24.09 8.03 -4.73
CA ARG A 116 -23.39 6.75 -4.61
C ARG A 116 -21.93 6.98 -4.20
N ASP A 117 -21.49 6.22 -3.21
CA ASP A 117 -20.08 6.11 -2.82
C ASP A 117 -19.77 4.62 -2.64
N TYR A 118 -18.98 4.04 -3.54
CA TYR A 118 -18.54 2.64 -3.42
C TYR A 118 -17.33 2.49 -2.48
N TYR A 119 -16.62 3.59 -2.20
CA TYR A 119 -15.39 3.58 -1.44
C TYR A 119 -15.66 3.39 0.06
N ILE A 120 -16.60 4.14 0.63
CA ILE A 120 -16.92 4.09 2.06
C ILE A 120 -17.49 2.72 2.48
N PRO A 121 -18.51 2.15 1.82
CA PRO A 121 -19.09 0.86 2.21
C PRO A 121 -18.06 -0.28 2.15
N LEU A 122 -17.27 -0.36 1.08
CA LEU A 122 -16.23 -1.38 0.92
C LEU A 122 -15.16 -1.26 2.02
N LYS A 123 -14.75 -0.04 2.36
CA LYS A 123 -13.82 0.19 3.48
C LYS A 123 -14.41 -0.21 4.82
N GLN A 124 -15.68 0.09 5.08
CA GLN A 124 -16.32 -0.28 6.34
C GLN A 124 -16.46 -1.79 6.49
N LEU A 125 -16.88 -2.48 5.43
CA LEU A 125 -17.00 -3.93 5.40
C LEU A 125 -15.67 -4.62 5.72
N THR A 126 -14.62 -4.24 4.99
CA THR A 126 -13.29 -4.87 5.16
C THR A 126 -12.61 -4.48 6.46
N ALA A 127 -12.77 -3.24 6.93
CA ALA A 127 -12.32 -2.84 8.25
C ALA A 127 -12.98 -3.66 9.37
N SER A 128 -14.27 -4.00 9.23
CA SER A 128 -14.98 -4.85 10.21
C SER A 128 -14.42 -6.28 10.28
N ALA A 129 -13.81 -6.75 9.17
CA ALA A 129 -13.12 -8.03 9.10
C ALA A 129 -11.63 -7.95 9.47
N GLY A 130 -11.11 -6.75 9.79
CA GLY A 130 -9.70 -6.54 10.08
C GLY A 130 -8.78 -6.66 8.85
N GLU A 131 -9.34 -6.59 7.64
CA GLU A 131 -8.59 -6.76 6.41
C GLU A 131 -8.29 -5.40 5.75
N PRO A 132 -7.01 -5.06 5.51
CA PRO A 132 -6.64 -3.87 4.77
C PRO A 132 -7.09 -3.91 3.31
N THR A 133 -7.58 -2.78 2.79
CA THR A 133 -7.97 -2.66 1.37
C THR A 133 -7.17 -1.64 0.60
N GLN A 134 -6.95 -1.88 -0.69
CA GLN A 134 -6.40 -0.93 -1.64
C GLN A 134 -7.34 -0.73 -2.84
N MET A 135 -7.88 0.46 -2.98
CA MET A 135 -8.73 0.78 -4.14
C MET A 135 -7.86 1.19 -5.34
N ILE A 136 -8.28 0.79 -6.53
CA ILE A 136 -7.69 1.21 -7.81
C ILE A 136 -8.82 1.65 -8.73
N ASN A 137 -8.73 2.87 -9.25
CA ASN A 137 -9.75 3.35 -10.16
C ASN A 137 -9.62 2.71 -11.55
N TYR A 138 -10.74 2.60 -12.28
CA TYR A 138 -10.75 2.09 -13.66
C TYR A 138 -9.82 2.86 -14.60
N SER A 139 -9.76 4.20 -14.50
CA SER A 139 -8.79 4.99 -15.28
C SER A 139 -7.33 4.59 -15.01
N THR A 140 -7.02 4.18 -13.78
CA THR A 140 -5.69 3.71 -13.40
C THR A 140 -5.43 2.31 -13.92
N LEU A 141 -6.42 1.40 -13.91
CA LEU A 141 -6.28 0.06 -14.49
C LEU A 141 -5.87 0.11 -15.96
N GLN A 142 -6.57 0.93 -16.75
CA GLN A 142 -6.35 1.04 -18.20
C GLN A 142 -4.93 1.48 -18.58
N ARG A 143 -4.20 2.12 -17.66
CA ARG A 143 -2.85 2.67 -17.91
C ARG A 143 -1.78 2.12 -16.99
N GLY A 144 -2.17 1.47 -15.89
CA GLY A 144 -1.30 1.16 -14.77
C GLY A 144 -0.33 0.02 -15.05
N SER A 145 -0.77 -1.00 -15.81
CA SER A 145 0.05 -2.19 -16.11
C SER A 145 1.28 -1.86 -16.95
N ARG A 146 1.27 -0.70 -17.62
CA ARG A 146 2.36 -0.20 -18.46
C ARG A 146 3.11 0.98 -17.85
N ASN A 147 2.94 1.24 -16.55
CA ASN A 147 3.64 2.30 -15.85
C ASN A 147 4.40 1.76 -14.63
N PRO A 148 5.75 1.70 -14.66
CA PRO A 148 6.53 1.14 -13.57
C PRO A 148 6.39 1.91 -12.25
N TYR A 149 6.08 3.20 -12.31
CA TYR A 149 5.90 4.02 -11.10
C TYR A 149 4.55 3.76 -10.44
N ILE A 150 3.49 3.52 -11.23
CA ILE A 150 2.18 3.12 -10.71
C ILE A 150 2.30 1.75 -10.05
N LEU A 151 2.94 0.78 -10.73
CA LEU A 151 3.15 -0.56 -10.19
C LEU A 151 3.97 -0.53 -8.90
N PHE A 152 5.07 0.23 -8.86
CA PHE A 152 5.87 0.35 -7.65
C PHE A 152 5.10 0.98 -6.49
N ASN A 153 4.35 2.06 -6.72
CA ASN A 153 3.57 2.70 -5.67
C ASN A 153 2.44 1.80 -5.16
N LEU A 154 1.79 1.07 -6.07
CA LEU A 154 0.77 0.09 -5.72
C LEU A 154 1.37 -1.06 -4.89
N ALA A 155 2.49 -1.62 -5.33
CA ALA A 155 3.20 -2.66 -4.60
C ALA A 155 3.66 -2.19 -3.21
N LEU A 156 4.17 -0.96 -3.11
CA LEU A 156 4.56 -0.35 -1.84
C LEU A 156 3.37 -0.19 -0.88
N ASN A 157 2.22 0.25 -1.40
CA ASN A 157 0.99 0.37 -0.60
C ASN A 157 0.48 -0.99 -0.12
N ILE A 158 0.48 -2.00 -0.99
CA ILE A 158 0.13 -3.38 -0.62
C ILE A 158 1.08 -3.88 0.47
N TYR A 159 2.39 -3.72 0.28
CA TYR A 159 3.39 -4.15 1.25
C TYR A 159 3.20 -3.50 2.62
N GLY A 160 2.97 -2.18 2.65
CA GLY A 160 2.71 -1.43 3.88
C GLY A 160 1.43 -1.87 4.58
N LYS A 161 0.36 -2.10 3.82
CA LYS A 161 -0.94 -2.55 4.34
C LYS A 161 -0.89 -3.96 4.91
N ALA A 162 -0.09 -4.84 4.32
CA ALA A 162 0.19 -6.17 4.86
C ALA A 162 1.04 -6.13 6.15
N GLY A 163 1.45 -4.94 6.63
CA GLY A 163 2.26 -4.76 7.84
C GLY A 163 3.76 -4.66 7.59
N GLY A 164 4.18 -4.67 6.32
CA GLY A 164 5.58 -4.54 5.93
C GLY A 164 6.13 -3.12 6.13
N LYS A 165 7.41 -3.02 6.51
CA LYS A 165 8.12 -1.73 6.61
C LYS A 165 9.18 -1.65 5.52
N ALA A 166 8.93 -0.83 4.51
CA ALA A 166 9.81 -0.71 3.35
C ALA A 166 11.16 -0.08 3.70
N TRP A 167 11.16 0.98 4.50
CA TRP A 167 12.36 1.66 4.99
C TRP A 167 12.08 2.42 6.30
N GLY A 168 13.14 2.88 6.95
CA GLY A 168 13.07 3.80 8.09
C GLY A 168 14.01 4.99 7.89
N ILE A 169 14.03 5.92 8.83
CA ILE A 169 15.04 6.99 8.87
C ILE A 169 16.30 6.42 9.55
N ALA A 170 17.48 6.64 8.96
CA ALA A 170 18.75 6.15 9.50
C ALA A 170 19.26 6.97 10.70
N GLY A 171 18.86 8.24 10.79
CA GLY A 171 19.22 9.12 11.89
C GLY A 171 18.46 8.78 13.17
N LYS A 172 19.10 9.01 14.32
CA LYS A 172 18.45 8.90 15.63
C LYS A 172 17.40 10.00 15.76
N LEU A 173 16.19 9.62 16.17
CA LEU A 173 15.15 10.57 16.53
C LEU A 173 15.45 11.13 17.93
N GLU A 174 15.08 12.39 18.19
CA GLU A 174 15.30 13.00 19.51
C GLU A 174 14.38 12.44 20.60
N GLY A 175 13.31 11.73 20.23
CA GLY A 175 12.38 11.06 21.13
C GLY A 175 12.23 9.56 20.82
N ASP A 176 11.88 8.79 21.84
CA ASP A 176 11.64 7.34 21.72
C ASP A 176 10.26 7.04 21.08
N VAL A 177 9.33 7.99 21.21
CA VAL A 177 7.95 7.91 20.71
C VAL A 177 7.53 9.27 20.15
N HIS A 178 6.93 9.24 18.96
CA HIS A 178 6.25 10.38 18.36
C HIS A 178 4.77 10.03 18.11
N ILE A 179 3.87 10.87 18.61
CA ILE A 179 2.43 10.73 18.40
C ILE A 179 1.98 11.87 17.50
N GLY A 180 1.50 11.55 16.31
CA GLY A 180 0.77 12.47 15.45
C GLY A 180 -0.72 12.29 15.70
N VAL A 181 -1.44 13.38 15.97
CA VAL A 181 -2.90 13.36 16.03
C VAL A 181 -3.42 14.22 14.90
N ASP A 182 -4.34 13.66 14.12
CA ASP A 182 -5.04 14.36 13.06
C ASP A 182 -6.55 14.32 13.31
N ILE A 183 -7.24 15.40 12.95
CA ILE A 183 -8.68 15.54 13.10
C ILE A 183 -9.27 15.80 11.72
N ALA A 184 -10.02 14.82 11.22
CA ALA A 184 -10.71 14.91 9.93
C ALA A 184 -12.22 14.74 10.16
N GLY A 185 -12.96 15.84 10.02
CA GLY A 185 -14.39 15.88 10.34
C GLY A 185 -14.66 15.60 11.83
N ASN A 186 -15.46 14.56 12.11
CA ASN A 186 -15.82 14.14 13.47
C ASN A 186 -14.93 13.02 14.04
N TYR A 187 -13.82 12.68 13.36
CA TYR A 187 -12.93 11.60 13.78
C TYR A 187 -11.56 12.14 14.17
N ALA A 188 -10.99 11.61 15.25
CA ALA A 188 -9.60 11.80 15.63
C ALA A 188 -8.82 10.52 15.32
N VAL A 189 -7.73 10.64 14.56
CA VAL A 189 -6.82 9.54 14.24
C VAL A 189 -5.49 9.83 14.91
N ALA A 190 -5.00 8.87 15.71
CA ALA A 190 -3.66 8.93 16.30
C ALA A 190 -2.73 7.97 15.53
N ALA A 191 -1.61 8.49 15.06
CA ALA A 191 -0.52 7.72 14.48
C ALA A 191 0.65 7.70 15.48
N LEU A 192 1.12 6.50 15.78
CA LEU A 192 2.22 6.26 16.71
C LEU A 192 3.47 5.83 15.92
N LEU A 193 4.57 6.55 16.11
CA LEU A 193 5.89 6.19 15.60
C LEU A 193 6.80 5.90 16.80
N THR A 194 7.34 4.68 16.89
CA THR A 194 8.20 4.26 18.00
C THR A 194 9.58 3.84 17.48
N ASP A 195 10.58 3.80 18.37
CA ASP A 195 11.82 3.09 18.09
C ASP A 195 11.53 1.61 17.75
N PRO A 196 11.96 1.09 16.59
CA PRO A 196 11.79 -0.32 16.23
C PRO A 196 12.50 -1.30 17.20
N GLY A 197 13.49 -0.86 17.98
CA GLY A 197 14.15 -1.65 19.01
C GLY A 197 13.34 -1.83 20.30
N ARG A 198 12.30 -1.00 20.52
CA ARG A 198 11.41 -1.05 21.69
C ARG A 198 10.00 -0.59 21.30
N PRO A 199 9.22 -1.45 20.62
CA PRO A 199 7.90 -1.07 20.09
C PRO A 199 6.76 -1.08 21.13
N GLU A 200 7.05 -1.38 22.39
CA GLU A 200 6.03 -1.45 23.44
C GLU A 200 5.68 -0.07 23.98
N VAL A 201 4.40 0.29 23.88
CA VAL A 201 3.81 1.44 24.56
C VAL A 201 2.81 0.90 25.56
N THR A 202 3.19 0.88 26.84
CA THR A 202 2.32 0.53 27.95
C THR A 202 1.65 1.78 28.49
N TRP A 203 0.33 1.75 28.60
CA TRP A 203 -0.44 2.73 29.34
C TRP A 203 -0.61 2.19 30.76
N GLU A 204 0.20 2.69 31.70
CA GLU A 204 -0.13 2.60 33.12
C GLU A 204 -1.13 3.70 33.49
#